data_AF-A0A172UR27-F1
#
_entry.id   AF-A0A172UR27-F1
#
_cell.length_a   1.000
_cell.length_b   1.000
_cell.length_c   1.000
_cell.angle_alpha   90.00
_cell.angle_beta   90.00
_cell.angle_gamma   90.00
#
_symmetry.space_group_name_H-M   'P 1'
#
loop_
_entity.id
_entity.type
_entity.pdbx_description
1 polymer ?
#
loop_
_entity_poly.entity_id
_entity_poly.type
_entity_poly.pdbx_seq_one_letter_code
_entity_poly.pdbx_strand_id
1 'polypeptide(L)'
;MSSPSLARQVDFPAPNGTFDADRAIAAVTAFCTTYDVARNTRYTVVPRLDEALRIAALTGPDRRWRRMARWSGNNDIEGVPETVQLTDERDVLYNRFVAGLPEADWLPPNTVTSVSRWARFSPAMRAAQKVGLGWILPVQREILLVPMPTTRYADSGGRVLHCDTGRPAIEWSDGSGPFYLHGTEFGADLYRTVLGGRLPVPAIAAMRHAGQRAIAMRYLTFDTADAAGAQLLDSGVYRLPLPPRLAGRDRAFAYFTRLGATQSIQWVDAPTIDGDPTDRGREAQQEVSMRNL
;
A
#
# COMPACT_ATOMS: atom_id res chain seq x y z
N MET A 1 43.78 -9.21 11.51
CA MET A 1 42.73 -8.34 10.96
C MET A 1 41.88 -9.20 10.04
N SER A 2 40.66 -9.55 10.44
CA SER A 2 39.80 -10.47 9.69
C SER A 2 38.72 -9.67 8.97
N SER A 3 38.72 -9.76 7.64
CA SER A 3 37.72 -9.13 6.77
C SER A 3 36.31 -9.61 7.14
N PRO A 4 35.31 -8.72 7.15
CA PRO A 4 33.93 -9.14 7.35
C PRO A 4 33.52 -10.07 6.19
N SER A 5 33.10 -11.28 6.55
CA SER A 5 32.55 -12.25 5.61
C SER A 5 31.20 -11.72 5.10
N LEU A 6 31.17 -11.26 3.85
CA LEU A 6 29.95 -10.92 3.10
C LEU A 6 29.10 -12.20 2.99
N ALA A 7 28.02 -12.28 3.75
CA ALA A 7 26.97 -13.25 3.49
C ALA A 7 26.26 -12.84 2.19
N ARG A 8 26.17 -13.77 1.22
CA ARG A 8 25.46 -13.70 -0.07
C ARG A 8 25.02 -12.29 -0.49
N GLN A 9 25.87 -11.63 -1.27
CA GLN A 9 25.52 -10.42 -2.00
C GLN A 9 24.41 -10.79 -3.00
N VAL A 10 23.19 -10.38 -2.70
CA VAL A 10 22.08 -10.45 -3.64
C VAL A 10 21.86 -9.03 -4.14
N ASP A 11 22.20 -8.80 -5.40
CA ASP A 11 21.99 -7.52 -6.07
C ASP A 11 20.49 -7.29 -6.25
N PHE A 12 19.89 -6.53 -5.33
CA PHE A 12 18.54 -6.02 -5.47
C PHE A 12 18.62 -4.52 -5.72
N PRO A 13 18.50 -4.04 -6.97
CA PRO A 13 18.32 -2.62 -7.19
C PRO A 13 17.00 -2.21 -6.53
N ALA A 14 17.06 -1.33 -5.52
CA ALA A 14 15.82 -0.77 -4.98
C ALA A 14 15.03 -0.08 -6.10
N PRO A 15 13.69 -0.04 -6.04
CA PRO A 15 12.85 0.30 -7.20
C PRO A 15 12.93 1.78 -7.61
N ASN A 16 13.66 2.59 -6.84
CA ASN A 16 13.98 3.99 -7.11
C ASN A 16 15.43 4.20 -7.59
N GLY A 17 16.22 3.13 -7.75
CA GLY A 17 17.64 3.20 -8.16
C GLY A 17 18.58 3.81 -7.12
N THR A 18 18.17 3.96 -5.86
CA THR A 18 18.96 4.71 -4.83
C THR A 18 19.53 3.87 -3.70
N PHE A 19 19.16 2.58 -3.59
CA PHE A 19 19.74 1.73 -2.55
C PHE A 19 21.10 1.20 -2.98
N ASP A 20 22.12 1.58 -2.21
CA ASP A 20 23.49 1.09 -2.37
C ASP A 20 23.84 0.21 -1.17
N ALA A 21 23.83 -1.10 -1.39
CA ALA A 21 24.02 -2.10 -0.33
C ALA A 21 25.40 -1.96 0.33
N ASP A 22 26.45 -1.77 -0.45
CA ASP A 22 27.82 -1.68 0.05
C ASP A 22 28.02 -0.43 0.90
N ARG A 23 27.50 0.71 0.43
CA ARG A 23 27.55 1.96 1.19
C ARG A 23 26.67 1.91 2.44
N ALA A 24 25.51 1.25 2.37
CA ALA A 24 24.65 1.05 3.53
C ALA A 24 25.34 0.18 4.59
N ILE A 25 25.95 -0.94 4.20
CA ILE A 25 26.70 -1.82 5.10
C ILE A 25 27.89 -1.08 5.70
N ALA A 26 28.66 -0.32 4.92
CA ALA A 26 29.78 0.47 5.41
C ALA A 26 29.33 1.51 6.44
N ALA A 27 28.25 2.23 6.16
CA ALA A 27 27.68 3.22 7.06
C ALA A 27 27.17 2.60 8.37
N VAL A 28 26.44 1.47 8.30
CA VAL A 28 25.96 0.76 9.49
C VAL A 28 27.11 0.12 10.27
N THR A 29 28.17 -0.33 9.61
CA THR A 29 29.39 -0.81 10.26
C THR A 29 30.09 0.29 11.04
N ALA A 30 30.21 1.49 10.46
CA ALA A 30 30.78 2.65 11.13
C ALA A 30 29.95 3.03 12.36
N PHE A 31 28.62 3.05 12.22
CA PHE A 31 27.70 3.23 13.36
C PHE A 31 27.94 2.20 14.45
N CYS A 32 27.93 0.91 14.11
CA CYS A 32 28.15 -0.17 15.08
C CYS A 32 29.52 -0.11 15.76
N THR A 33 30.53 0.43 15.07
CA THR A 33 31.88 0.60 15.63
C THR A 33 31.89 1.69 16.70
N THR A 34 31.21 2.83 16.45
CA THR A 34 31.09 3.92 17.43
C THR A 34 30.46 3.48 18.74
N TYR A 35 29.53 2.51 18.69
CA TYR A 35 28.81 2.01 19.87
C TYR A 35 29.34 0.67 20.40
N ASP A 36 30.52 0.23 19.96
CA ASP A 36 31.19 -1.02 20.40
C ASP A 36 30.34 -2.29 20.21
N VAL A 37 29.54 -2.33 19.14
CA VAL A 37 28.71 -3.49 18.77
C VAL A 37 29.12 -4.11 17.43
N ALA A 38 30.13 -3.57 16.74
CA ALA A 38 30.60 -4.10 15.45
C ALA A 38 31.36 -5.44 15.55
N ARG A 39 31.98 -5.73 16.71
CA ARG A 39 32.85 -6.92 16.85
C ARG A 39 32.06 -8.22 16.71
N ASN A 40 32.51 -9.07 15.78
CA ASN A 40 31.86 -10.33 15.39
C ASN A 40 30.36 -10.12 15.11
N THR A 41 30.03 -9.09 14.33
CA THR A 41 28.67 -8.80 13.88
C THR A 41 28.60 -8.97 12.37
N ARG A 42 27.63 -9.75 11.90
CA ARG A 42 27.34 -9.93 10.47
C ARG A 42 26.37 -8.85 9.99
N TYR A 43 26.36 -8.58 8.69
CA TYR A 43 25.45 -7.61 8.07
C TYR A 43 24.81 -8.27 6.86
N THR A 44 23.47 -8.25 6.81
CA THR A 44 22.69 -8.90 5.76
C THR A 44 21.63 -7.92 5.27
N VAL A 45 21.53 -7.73 3.96
CA VAL A 45 20.44 -6.96 3.36
C VAL A 45 19.23 -7.88 3.20
N VAL A 46 18.11 -7.48 3.78
CA VAL A 46 16.83 -8.19 3.63
C VAL A 46 15.89 -7.30 2.79
N PRO A 47 15.37 -7.79 1.65
CA PRO A 47 14.62 -6.95 0.71
C PRO A 47 13.34 -6.33 1.28
N ARG A 48 12.73 -6.99 2.28
CA ARG A 48 11.42 -6.65 2.82
C ARG A 48 11.39 -6.64 4.33
N LEU A 49 10.62 -5.71 4.89
CA LEU A 49 10.51 -5.55 6.34
C LEU A 49 9.78 -6.74 7.01
N ASP A 50 8.75 -7.29 6.37
CA ASP A 50 7.99 -8.44 6.89
C ASP A 50 8.88 -9.70 7.01
N GLU A 51 9.79 -9.89 6.05
CA GLU A 51 10.76 -10.97 6.08
C GLU A 51 11.81 -10.76 7.17
N ALA A 52 12.33 -9.53 7.30
CA ALA A 52 13.26 -9.20 8.38
C ALA A 52 12.63 -9.37 9.77
N LEU A 53 11.35 -9.00 9.92
CA LEU A 53 10.58 -9.20 11.14
C LEU A 53 10.38 -10.68 11.45
N ARG A 54 10.12 -11.53 10.45
CA ARG A 54 10.06 -13.00 10.62
C ARG A 54 11.41 -13.59 11.04
N ILE A 55 12.52 -13.15 10.44
CA ILE A 55 13.88 -13.56 10.86
C ILE A 55 14.14 -13.13 12.30
N ALA A 56 13.81 -11.88 12.65
CA ALA A 56 13.94 -11.36 14.00
C ALA A 56 13.07 -12.13 14.99
N ALA A 57 11.89 -12.57 14.56
CA ALA A 57 11.02 -13.39 15.36
C ALA A 57 11.64 -14.77 15.68
N LEU A 58 12.27 -15.42 14.70
CA LEU A 58 12.88 -16.72 14.93
C LEU A 58 14.20 -16.64 15.72
N THR A 59 14.96 -15.55 15.54
CA THR A 59 16.32 -15.42 16.07
C THR A 59 16.37 -14.71 17.43
N GLY A 60 15.44 -13.77 17.64
CA GLY A 60 15.42 -12.88 18.80
C GLY A 60 16.42 -11.70 18.71
N PRO A 61 16.21 -10.66 19.53
CA PRO A 61 17.01 -9.44 19.49
C PRO A 61 18.43 -9.65 20.04
N ASP A 62 19.41 -8.91 19.51
CA ASP A 62 20.77 -8.91 20.05
C ASP A 62 20.82 -8.21 21.42
N ARG A 63 21.23 -8.95 22.46
CA ARG A 63 21.30 -8.45 23.85
C ARG A 63 22.25 -7.26 24.03
N ARG A 64 23.25 -7.09 23.15
CA ARG A 64 24.19 -5.95 23.19
C ARG A 64 23.50 -4.62 22.88
N TRP A 65 22.37 -4.67 22.17
CA TRP A 65 21.62 -3.49 21.73
C TRP A 65 20.61 -2.98 22.75
N ARG A 66 20.44 -3.64 23.90
CA ARG A 66 19.50 -3.26 24.97
C ARG A 66 19.63 -1.80 25.45
N ARG A 67 20.83 -1.21 25.37
CA ARG A 67 21.08 0.19 25.76
C ARG A 67 20.80 1.18 24.64
N MET A 68 21.13 0.82 23.39
CA MET A 68 20.87 1.64 22.19
C MET A 68 19.37 1.80 21.94
N ALA A 69 18.61 0.74 22.23
CA ALA A 69 17.16 0.69 22.21
C ALA A 69 16.45 1.86 22.93
N ARG A 70 17.06 2.45 23.97
CA ARG A 70 16.47 3.59 24.70
C ARG A 70 16.53 4.91 23.92
N TRP A 71 17.45 5.01 22.96
CA TRP A 71 17.78 6.23 22.20
C TRP A 71 17.06 6.27 20.84
N SER A 72 16.32 5.20 20.50
CA SER A 72 15.42 5.11 19.36
C SER A 72 13.94 5.23 19.75
N GLY A 73 13.65 5.28 21.06
CA GLY A 73 12.31 5.22 21.62
C GLY A 73 11.53 6.52 21.43
N ASN A 74 10.21 6.44 21.62
CA ASN A 74 9.26 7.56 21.56
C ASN A 74 9.45 8.61 22.68
N ASN A 75 10.54 8.52 23.45
CA ASN A 75 10.80 9.35 24.62
C ASN A 75 11.51 10.68 24.27
N ASP A 76 11.85 10.90 22.99
CA ASP A 76 12.54 12.10 22.51
C ASP A 76 11.56 13.23 22.07
N ILE A 77 10.44 13.39 22.78
CA ILE A 77 9.65 14.62 22.71
C ILE A 77 9.77 15.31 24.07
N GLU A 78 10.70 16.26 24.18
CA GLU A 78 10.56 17.28 25.21
C GLU A 78 9.22 18.00 24.97
N GLY A 79 8.23 17.75 25.82
CA GLY A 79 7.05 18.61 25.95
C GLY A 79 5.67 17.96 25.99
N VAL A 80 5.47 16.69 25.59
CA VAL A 80 4.15 16.03 25.76
C VAL A 80 4.33 14.50 25.82
N PRO A 81 3.90 13.81 26.90
CA PRO A 81 3.77 12.36 26.87
C PRO A 81 2.56 11.97 26.01
N GLU A 82 2.71 10.95 25.17
CA GLU A 82 1.65 10.15 24.51
C GLU A 82 1.33 10.33 23.01
N THR A 83 1.97 11.21 22.23
CA THR A 83 1.78 11.13 20.76
C THR A 83 3.08 11.32 19.99
N VAL A 84 3.63 10.22 19.49
CA VAL A 84 4.59 10.24 18.39
C VAL A 84 3.90 10.89 17.20
N GLN A 85 4.31 12.10 16.82
CA GLN A 85 3.94 12.61 15.52
C GLN A 85 4.67 11.76 14.46
N LEU A 86 3.95 10.80 13.88
CA LEU A 86 4.39 9.95 12.77
C LEU A 86 4.49 10.79 11.48
N THR A 87 5.38 11.77 11.44
CA THR A 87 5.60 12.60 10.25
C THR A 87 6.51 11.90 9.24
N ASP A 88 7.40 11.02 9.72
CA ASP A 88 8.29 10.21 8.90
C ASP A 88 7.55 9.01 8.30
N GLU A 89 7.68 8.88 6.99
CA GLU A 89 7.10 7.79 6.22
C GLU A 89 7.56 6.41 6.70
N ARG A 90 8.80 6.28 7.19
CA ARG A 90 9.32 5.02 7.76
C ARG A 90 8.52 4.58 8.97
N ASP A 91 8.11 5.51 9.83
CA ASP A 91 7.35 5.18 11.02
C ASP A 91 5.90 4.83 10.66
N VAL A 92 5.31 5.51 9.67
CA VAL A 92 3.98 5.18 9.13
C VAL A 92 3.95 3.78 8.52
N LEU A 93 4.95 3.46 7.68
CA LEU A 93 5.07 2.15 7.05
C LEU A 93 5.38 1.06 8.06
N TYR A 94 6.28 1.30 9.02
CA TYR A 94 6.58 0.35 10.09
C TYR A 94 5.32 -0.06 10.85
N ASN A 95 4.53 0.91 11.33
CA ASN A 95 3.29 0.62 12.05
C ASN A 95 2.30 -0.18 11.19
N ARG A 96 2.22 0.12 9.89
CA ARG A 96 1.39 -0.66 8.95
C ARG A 96 1.84 -2.12 8.85
N PHE A 97 3.14 -2.37 8.72
CA PHE A 97 3.67 -3.73 8.58
C PHE A 97 3.63 -4.51 9.90
N VAL A 98 3.86 -3.85 11.04
CA VAL A 98 3.77 -4.47 12.37
C VAL A 98 2.33 -4.81 12.72
N ALA A 99 1.37 -3.91 12.45
CA ALA A 99 -0.04 -4.19 12.67
C ALA A 99 -0.55 -5.43 11.90
N GLY A 100 0.13 -5.81 10.81
CA GLY A 100 -0.16 -7.00 10.01
C GLY A 100 0.55 -8.28 10.47
N LEU A 101 1.34 -8.26 11.55
CA LEU A 101 2.12 -9.40 12.04
C LEU A 101 1.65 -9.81 13.44
N PRO A 102 0.71 -10.77 13.56
CA PRO A 102 0.23 -11.28 14.85
C PRO A 102 1.34 -11.88 15.72
N GLU A 103 2.41 -12.37 15.09
CA GLU A 103 3.57 -12.96 15.76
C GLU A 103 4.57 -11.91 16.27
N ALA A 104 4.38 -10.62 15.98
CA ALA A 104 5.30 -9.56 16.39
C ALA A 104 5.03 -9.00 17.80
N ASP A 105 3.96 -9.44 18.48
CA ASP A 105 3.52 -8.96 19.79
C ASP A 105 4.59 -9.06 20.90
N TRP A 106 5.59 -9.93 20.73
CA TRP A 106 6.67 -10.13 21.69
C TRP A 106 7.98 -9.41 21.33
N LEU A 107 8.10 -8.84 20.12
CA LEU A 107 9.32 -8.13 19.74
C LEU A 107 9.40 -6.85 20.58
N PRO A 108 10.48 -6.65 21.37
CA PRO A 108 10.67 -5.40 22.08
C PRO A 108 10.51 -4.22 21.12
N PRO A 109 9.93 -3.07 21.54
CA PRO A 109 9.68 -1.89 20.69
C PRO A 109 10.90 -1.36 19.93
N ASN A 110 12.09 -1.82 20.32
CA ASN A 110 13.39 -1.37 19.84
C ASN A 110 14.10 -2.41 18.97
N THR A 111 13.40 -3.50 18.61
CA THR A 111 13.95 -4.56 17.72
C THR A 111 14.03 -4.08 16.28
N VAL A 112 13.20 -3.11 15.91
CA VAL A 112 13.33 -2.39 14.65
C VAL A 112 13.70 -0.96 14.93
N THR A 113 14.81 -0.54 14.34
CA THR A 113 15.31 0.81 14.45
C THR A 113 15.14 1.51 13.13
N SER A 114 14.27 2.53 13.10
CA SER A 114 14.20 3.44 11.94
C SER A 114 15.53 4.20 11.80
N VAL A 115 16.10 4.15 10.60
CA VAL A 115 17.36 4.85 10.30
C VAL A 115 17.22 6.35 10.48
N SER A 116 16.05 6.92 10.18
CA SER A 116 15.81 8.35 10.26
C SER A 116 15.82 8.88 11.69
N ARG A 117 15.36 8.08 12.65
CA ARG A 117 15.43 8.44 14.09
C ARG A 117 16.89 8.65 14.50
N TRP A 118 17.78 7.75 14.10
CA TRP A 118 19.22 7.87 14.40
C TRP A 118 19.99 8.85 13.52
N ALA A 119 19.52 9.15 12.31
CA ALA A 119 20.17 10.12 11.42
C ALA A 119 20.26 11.54 12.03
N ARG A 120 19.40 11.84 13.02
CA ARG A 120 19.46 13.06 13.84
C ARG A 120 20.76 13.14 14.66
N PHE A 121 21.19 12.00 15.21
CA PHE A 121 22.29 11.92 16.18
C PHE A 121 23.58 11.30 15.62
N SER A 122 23.50 10.60 14.48
CA SER A 122 24.64 9.89 13.90
C SER A 122 24.89 10.29 12.43
N PRO A 123 26.08 10.82 12.10
CA PRO A 123 26.49 11.05 10.72
C PRO A 123 26.49 9.78 9.87
N ALA A 124 26.84 8.64 10.47
CA ALA A 124 26.83 7.34 9.81
C ALA A 124 25.41 6.92 9.42
N MET A 125 24.43 7.05 10.32
CA MET A 125 23.02 6.75 10.01
C MET A 125 22.42 7.75 9.03
N ARG A 126 22.87 9.01 9.04
CA ARG A 126 22.51 9.99 8.00
C ARG A 126 23.06 9.61 6.62
N ALA A 127 24.27 9.06 6.55
CA ALA A 127 24.82 8.52 5.31
C ALA A 127 24.03 7.30 4.84
N ALA A 128 23.68 6.37 5.75
CA ALA A 128 22.84 5.22 5.45
C ALA A 128 21.45 5.64 4.92
N GLN A 129 20.84 6.67 5.50
CA GLN A 129 19.56 7.21 5.04
C GLN A 129 19.62 7.73 3.60
N LYS A 130 20.71 8.44 3.25
CA LYS A 130 20.90 9.02 1.90
C LYS A 130 21.07 7.96 0.82
N VAL A 131 21.52 6.76 1.17
CA VAL A 131 21.63 5.61 0.26
C VAL A 131 20.43 4.68 0.37
N GLY A 132 19.27 5.20 0.77
CA GLY A 132 18.00 4.49 0.69
C GLY A 132 17.72 3.47 1.80
N LEU A 133 18.49 3.44 2.90
CA LEU A 133 18.19 2.52 4.01
C LEU A 133 16.95 3.00 4.81
N GLY A 134 16.02 2.07 5.06
CA GLY A 134 14.80 2.30 5.82
C GLY A 134 14.98 1.98 7.29
N TRP A 135 15.32 0.73 7.58
CA TRP A 135 15.40 0.19 8.95
C TRP A 135 16.63 -0.69 9.14
N ILE A 136 17.05 -0.84 10.40
CA ILE A 136 17.98 -1.89 10.83
C ILE A 136 17.34 -2.72 11.94
N LEU A 137 17.59 -4.03 11.92
CA LEU A 137 17.13 -4.96 12.94
C LEU A 137 18.34 -5.75 13.50
N PRO A 138 18.75 -5.47 14.75
CA PRO A 138 19.82 -6.23 15.39
C PRO A 138 19.30 -7.56 15.94
N VAL A 139 19.71 -8.68 15.33
CA VAL A 139 19.31 -10.05 15.70
C VAL A 139 20.57 -10.86 15.99
N GLN A 140 20.68 -11.48 17.16
CA GLN A 140 21.81 -12.32 17.62
C GLN A 140 23.15 -12.23 16.81
N ARG A 141 23.94 -11.15 16.99
CA ARG A 141 25.22 -10.91 16.30
C ARG A 141 25.13 -10.72 14.77
N GLU A 142 23.99 -10.30 14.29
CA GLU A 142 23.73 -9.92 12.91
C GLU A 142 22.87 -8.66 12.89
N ILE A 143 23.12 -7.80 11.91
CA ILE A 143 22.27 -6.65 11.61
C ILE A 143 21.59 -6.93 10.28
N LEU A 144 20.27 -6.99 10.30
CA LEU A 144 19.46 -7.01 9.08
C LEU A 144 19.25 -5.57 8.64
N LEU A 145 19.62 -5.26 7.40
CA LEU A 145 19.45 -3.96 6.77
C LEU A 145 18.25 -4.06 5.81
N VAL A 146 17.23 -3.24 6.04
CA VAL A 146 16.02 -3.23 5.22
C VAL A 146 15.98 -1.94 4.39
N PRO A 147 16.06 -2.03 3.05
CA PRO A 147 15.89 -0.88 2.17
C PRO A 147 14.53 -0.22 2.35
N MET A 148 14.46 1.08 2.10
CA MET A 148 13.18 1.78 2.03
C MET A 148 12.41 1.31 0.78
N PRO A 149 11.13 0.93 0.89
CA PRO A 149 10.31 0.65 -0.29
C PRO A 149 10.02 1.93 -1.05
N THR A 150 9.70 1.81 -2.33
CA THR A 150 9.11 2.90 -3.10
C THR A 150 7.63 2.99 -2.79
N THR A 151 7.16 4.15 -2.39
CA THR A 151 5.75 4.43 -2.12
C THR A 151 5.17 5.32 -3.21
N ARG A 152 3.91 5.07 -3.56
CA ARG A 152 3.17 5.83 -4.57
C ARG A 152 1.87 6.31 -3.98
N TYR A 153 1.61 7.59 -4.18
CA TYR A 153 0.47 8.30 -3.64
C TYR A 153 -0.32 8.95 -4.76
N ALA A 154 -1.61 9.14 -4.55
CA ALA A 154 -2.41 9.99 -5.42
C ALA A 154 -1.93 11.45 -5.29
N ASP A 155 -1.91 12.17 -6.41
CA ASP A 155 -1.40 13.56 -6.50
C ASP A 155 -2.12 14.55 -5.59
N SER A 156 -3.30 14.20 -5.08
CA SER A 156 -4.14 15.05 -4.25
C SER A 156 -3.71 15.07 -2.77
N GLY A 157 -2.53 15.64 -2.45
CA GLY A 157 -2.10 16.20 -1.15
C GLY A 157 -2.15 15.36 0.14
N GLY A 158 -2.95 14.30 0.22
CA GLY A 158 -3.35 13.59 1.44
C GLY A 158 -2.60 12.27 1.65
N ARG A 159 -1.46 12.06 0.98
CA ARG A 159 -0.66 10.81 1.07
C ARG A 159 -1.54 9.55 0.99
N VAL A 160 -2.48 9.52 0.05
CA VAL A 160 -3.36 8.37 -0.18
C VAL A 160 -2.63 7.36 -1.07
N LEU A 161 -2.29 6.18 -0.55
CA LEU A 161 -1.60 5.15 -1.33
C LEU A 161 -2.39 4.79 -2.58
N HIS A 162 -1.77 4.93 -3.74
CA HIS A 162 -2.42 4.70 -5.02
C HIS A 162 -1.35 4.46 -6.09
N CYS A 163 -1.56 3.45 -6.92
CA CYS A 163 -0.82 3.28 -8.16
C CYS A 163 -1.71 2.59 -9.19
N ASP A 164 -1.89 3.19 -10.35
CA ASP A 164 -2.66 2.66 -11.48
C ASP A 164 -1.77 2.31 -12.70
N THR A 165 -0.45 2.26 -12.50
CA THR A 165 0.50 1.92 -13.58
C THR A 165 0.73 0.42 -13.74
N GLY A 166 0.07 -0.41 -12.93
CA GLY A 166 0.29 -1.85 -12.87
C GLY A 166 1.31 -2.31 -11.82
N ARG A 167 1.93 -1.37 -11.09
CA ARG A 167 2.93 -1.64 -10.04
C ARG A 167 2.32 -1.61 -8.63
N PRO A 168 2.94 -2.25 -7.63
CA PRO A 168 2.56 -2.08 -6.24
C PRO A 168 2.61 -0.60 -5.83
N ALA A 169 1.71 -0.18 -4.93
CA ALA A 169 1.78 1.18 -4.40
C ALA A 169 2.81 1.29 -3.27
N ILE A 170 3.14 0.18 -2.61
CA ILE A 170 4.36 0.05 -1.81
C ILE A 170 5.15 -1.07 -2.46
N GLU A 171 6.32 -0.76 -3.00
CA GLU A 171 7.14 -1.70 -3.77
C GLU A 171 8.51 -1.88 -3.11
N TRP A 172 8.83 -3.13 -2.80
CA TRP A 172 10.10 -3.55 -2.22
C TRP A 172 11.18 -3.71 -3.29
N SER A 173 12.44 -3.86 -2.87
CA SER A 173 13.59 -4.00 -3.79
C SER A 173 13.56 -5.27 -4.64
N ASP A 174 12.76 -6.27 -4.27
CA ASP A 174 12.51 -7.46 -5.09
C ASP A 174 11.33 -7.27 -6.08
N GLY A 175 10.75 -6.08 -6.16
CA GLY A 175 9.60 -5.74 -7.01
C GLY A 175 8.25 -6.17 -6.45
N SER A 176 8.23 -6.85 -5.30
CA SER A 176 6.98 -7.27 -4.64
C SER A 176 6.37 -6.14 -3.83
N GLY A 177 5.13 -6.34 -3.38
CA GLY A 177 4.51 -5.49 -2.39
C GLY A 177 3.00 -5.33 -2.58
N PRO A 178 2.32 -4.64 -1.65
CA PRO A 178 0.88 -4.48 -1.70
C PRO A 178 0.42 -3.48 -2.76
N PHE A 179 -0.69 -3.81 -3.41
CA PHE A 179 -1.31 -3.00 -4.44
C PHE A 179 -2.42 -2.15 -3.84
N TYR A 180 -2.43 -0.85 -4.15
CA TYR A 180 -3.46 0.06 -3.67
C TYR A 180 -4.03 0.88 -4.82
N LEU A 181 -5.35 1.03 -4.80
CA LEU A 181 -6.07 2.00 -5.60
C LEU A 181 -6.84 2.90 -4.64
N HIS A 182 -6.57 4.21 -4.66
CA HIS A 182 -7.29 5.21 -3.86
C HIS A 182 -7.36 4.85 -2.36
N GLY A 183 -6.25 4.39 -1.80
CA GLY A 183 -6.11 4.06 -0.37
C GLY A 183 -6.65 2.69 0.03
N THR A 184 -7.30 1.95 -0.88
CA THR A 184 -7.81 0.60 -0.61
C THR A 184 -6.87 -0.45 -1.18
N GLU A 185 -6.54 -1.45 -0.35
CA GLU A 185 -5.67 -2.56 -0.73
C GLU A 185 -6.41 -3.56 -1.63
N PHE A 186 -5.69 -4.12 -2.60
CA PHE A 186 -6.16 -5.18 -3.48
C PHE A 186 -5.12 -6.32 -3.53
N GLY A 187 -5.60 -7.56 -3.60
CA GLY A 187 -4.75 -8.67 -4.01
C GLY A 187 -4.30 -8.49 -5.46
N ALA A 188 -3.09 -8.96 -5.79
CA ALA A 188 -2.45 -8.67 -7.08
C ALA A 188 -3.31 -9.01 -8.31
N ASP A 189 -4.00 -10.16 -8.29
CA ASP A 189 -4.83 -10.59 -9.44
C ASP A 189 -6.11 -9.78 -9.58
N LEU A 190 -6.74 -9.46 -8.45
CA LEU A 190 -7.91 -8.58 -8.43
C LEU A 190 -7.53 -7.17 -8.87
N TYR A 191 -6.40 -6.64 -8.39
CA TYR A 191 -5.85 -5.35 -8.80
C TYR A 191 -5.68 -5.27 -10.33
N ARG A 192 -5.00 -6.25 -10.95
CA ARG A 192 -4.78 -6.26 -12.41
C ARG A 192 -6.07 -6.44 -13.20
N THR A 193 -7.03 -7.17 -12.65
CA THR A 193 -8.36 -7.35 -13.28
C THR A 193 -9.17 -6.05 -13.23
N VAL A 194 -9.18 -5.38 -12.07
CA VAL A 194 -9.83 -4.09 -11.88
C VAL A 194 -9.18 -3.02 -12.75
N LEU A 195 -7.85 -2.89 -12.72
CA LEU A 195 -7.13 -1.87 -13.47
C LEU A 195 -7.34 -2.00 -15.00
N GLY A 196 -7.40 -3.23 -15.50
CA GLY A 196 -7.71 -3.49 -16.90
C GLY A 196 -9.19 -3.30 -17.27
N GLY A 197 -10.05 -2.95 -16.30
CA GLY A 197 -11.49 -2.79 -16.53
C GLY A 197 -12.18 -4.05 -17.00
N ARG A 198 -11.69 -5.22 -16.58
CA ARG A 198 -12.16 -6.55 -17.03
C ARG A 198 -13.12 -7.23 -16.04
N LEU A 199 -13.42 -6.59 -14.91
CA LEU A 199 -14.25 -7.18 -13.88
C LEU A 199 -15.75 -6.94 -14.19
N PRO A 200 -16.57 -7.99 -14.40
CA PRO A 200 -18.00 -7.81 -14.71
C PRO A 200 -18.76 -7.20 -13.54
N VAL A 201 -19.81 -6.42 -13.82
CA VAL A 201 -20.66 -5.77 -12.79
C VAL A 201 -21.22 -6.76 -11.74
N PRO A 202 -21.70 -7.97 -12.10
CA PRO A 202 -22.12 -8.96 -11.10
C PRO A 202 -20.97 -9.42 -10.18
N ALA A 203 -19.76 -9.57 -10.73
CA ALA A 203 -18.58 -9.92 -9.95
C ALA A 203 -18.18 -8.78 -9.00
N ILE A 204 -18.28 -7.52 -9.45
CA ILE A 204 -18.09 -6.35 -8.59
C ILE A 204 -19.10 -6.38 -7.43
N ALA A 205 -20.39 -6.61 -7.71
CA ALA A 205 -21.42 -6.68 -6.68
C ALA A 205 -21.19 -7.80 -5.65
N ALA A 206 -20.59 -8.92 -6.06
CA ALA A 206 -20.30 -10.06 -5.21
C ALA A 206 -19.10 -9.84 -4.26
N MET A 207 -18.25 -8.84 -4.52
CA MET A 207 -17.07 -8.59 -3.67
C MET A 207 -17.49 -8.25 -2.24
N ARG A 208 -16.75 -8.76 -1.26
CA ARG A 208 -17.07 -8.57 0.17
C ARG A 208 -16.82 -7.13 0.63
N HIS A 209 -15.70 -6.55 0.24
CA HIS A 209 -15.26 -5.24 0.73
C HIS A 209 -15.93 -4.08 -0.04
N ALA A 210 -16.71 -3.25 0.65
CA ALA A 210 -17.47 -2.15 0.04
C ALA A 210 -16.58 -1.10 -0.65
N GLY A 211 -15.44 -0.75 -0.03
CA GLY A 211 -14.49 0.17 -0.66
C GLY A 211 -13.89 -0.37 -1.96
N GLN A 212 -13.62 -1.68 -2.02
CA GLN A 212 -13.10 -2.28 -3.25
C GLN A 212 -14.17 -2.32 -4.35
N ARG A 213 -15.45 -2.53 -4.00
CA ARG A 213 -16.58 -2.41 -4.95
C ARG A 213 -16.67 -1.02 -5.55
N ALA A 214 -16.67 0.00 -4.70
CA ALA A 214 -16.76 1.39 -5.13
C ALA A 214 -15.61 1.79 -6.07
N ILE A 215 -14.39 1.34 -5.76
CA ILE A 215 -13.23 1.57 -6.62
C ILE A 215 -13.31 0.76 -7.91
N ALA A 216 -13.71 -0.51 -7.87
CA ALA A 216 -13.83 -1.32 -9.09
C ALA A 216 -14.84 -0.72 -10.07
N MET A 217 -15.94 -0.14 -9.59
CA MET A 217 -16.87 0.61 -10.44
C MET A 217 -16.20 1.81 -11.13
N ARG A 218 -15.23 2.49 -10.51
CA ARG A 218 -14.52 3.62 -11.16
C ARG A 218 -13.68 3.19 -12.36
N TYR A 219 -13.22 1.95 -12.39
CA TYR A 219 -12.40 1.39 -13.48
C TYR A 219 -13.22 0.60 -14.50
N LEU A 220 -14.55 0.65 -14.44
CA LEU A 220 -15.42 -0.02 -15.40
C LEU A 220 -15.18 0.54 -16.80
N THR A 221 -15.15 -0.34 -17.80
CA THR A 221 -15.04 0.04 -19.22
C THR A 221 -16.39 -0.03 -19.90
N PHE A 222 -16.52 0.63 -21.04
CA PHE A 222 -17.73 0.60 -21.85
C PHE A 222 -18.14 -0.84 -22.18
N ASP A 223 -17.24 -1.69 -22.68
CA ASP A 223 -17.53 -3.09 -23.00
C ASP A 223 -18.09 -3.87 -21.79
N THR A 224 -17.52 -3.68 -20.59
CA THR A 224 -18.03 -4.35 -19.38
C THR A 224 -19.37 -3.79 -18.89
N ALA A 225 -19.65 -2.52 -19.13
CA ALA A 225 -20.94 -1.91 -18.84
C ALA A 225 -22.01 -2.38 -19.83
N ASP A 226 -21.68 -2.42 -21.12
CA ASP A 226 -22.54 -2.90 -22.20
C ASP A 226 -22.92 -4.38 -21.98
N ALA A 227 -21.94 -5.23 -21.67
CA ALA A 227 -22.17 -6.63 -21.31
C ALA A 227 -23.04 -6.80 -20.04
N ALA A 228 -23.10 -5.79 -19.17
CA ALA A 228 -23.97 -5.76 -18.00
C ALA A 228 -25.37 -5.17 -18.29
N GLY A 229 -25.67 -4.84 -19.55
CA GLY A 229 -26.96 -4.33 -20.00
C GLY A 229 -27.07 -2.81 -19.95
N ALA A 230 -25.97 -2.08 -20.12
CA ALA A 230 -26.03 -0.63 -20.29
C ALA A 230 -26.89 -0.24 -21.51
N GLN A 231 -27.71 0.78 -21.36
CA GLN A 231 -28.62 1.25 -22.41
C GLN A 231 -28.33 2.72 -22.72
N LEU A 232 -28.17 3.05 -24.00
CA LEU A 232 -28.07 4.43 -24.44
C LEU A 232 -29.41 5.15 -24.22
N LEU A 233 -29.37 6.25 -23.48
CA LEU A 233 -30.45 7.22 -23.37
C LEU A 233 -30.21 8.36 -24.37
N ASP A 234 -30.90 9.49 -24.18
CA ASP A 234 -30.69 10.68 -24.99
C ASP A 234 -29.33 11.35 -24.70
N SER A 235 -28.85 12.15 -25.65
CA SER A 235 -27.66 13.01 -25.53
C SER A 235 -26.35 12.30 -25.18
N GLY A 236 -26.21 11.02 -25.55
CA GLY A 236 -24.97 10.26 -25.35
C GLY A 236 -24.73 9.75 -23.92
N VAL A 237 -25.76 9.84 -23.06
CA VAL A 237 -25.74 9.30 -21.70
C VAL A 237 -26.22 7.86 -21.70
N TYR A 238 -25.52 6.97 -20.99
CA TYR A 238 -25.88 5.57 -20.82
C TYR A 238 -26.42 5.34 -19.40
N ARG A 239 -27.43 4.47 -19.31
CA ARG A 239 -28.00 3.96 -18.06
C ARG A 239 -27.53 2.52 -17.83
N LEU A 240 -26.91 2.25 -16.69
CA LEU A 240 -26.46 0.92 -16.27
C LEU A 240 -27.33 0.41 -15.12
N PRO A 241 -28.06 -0.72 -15.26
CA PRO A 241 -28.72 -1.37 -14.14
C PRO A 241 -27.72 -1.85 -13.09
N LEU A 242 -27.97 -1.54 -11.82
CA LEU A 242 -27.11 -1.94 -10.70
C LEU A 242 -27.70 -3.11 -9.92
N PRO A 243 -26.91 -4.16 -9.65
CA PRO A 243 -27.29 -5.20 -8.69
C PRO A 243 -27.55 -4.60 -7.29
N PRO A 244 -28.39 -5.23 -6.43
CA PRO A 244 -28.80 -4.69 -5.13
C PRO A 244 -27.66 -4.26 -4.19
N ARG A 245 -26.48 -4.88 -4.28
CA ARG A 245 -25.30 -4.53 -3.46
C ARG A 245 -24.52 -3.32 -3.95
N LEU A 246 -24.78 -2.89 -5.18
CA LEU A 246 -24.24 -1.67 -5.79
C LEU A 246 -25.31 -0.58 -5.84
N ALA A 247 -26.58 -0.97 -5.91
CA ALA A 247 -27.69 -0.05 -5.79
C ALA A 247 -27.71 0.60 -4.41
N GLY A 248 -27.78 1.93 -4.38
CA GLY A 248 -28.12 2.67 -3.16
C GLY A 248 -29.61 2.48 -2.83
N ARG A 249 -30.03 2.94 -1.64
CA ARG A 249 -31.43 2.82 -1.17
C ARG A 249 -32.46 3.30 -2.21
N ASP A 250 -32.10 4.32 -3.00
CA ASP A 250 -32.94 4.92 -4.05
C ASP A 250 -32.23 5.01 -5.42
N ARG A 251 -31.17 4.22 -5.65
CA ARG A 251 -30.38 4.27 -6.90
C ARG A 251 -30.26 2.88 -7.51
N ALA A 252 -31.26 2.48 -8.31
CA ALA A 252 -31.23 1.23 -9.08
C ALA A 252 -30.33 1.31 -10.32
N PHE A 253 -29.93 2.52 -10.73
CA PHE A 253 -29.14 2.75 -11.93
C PHE A 253 -27.94 3.65 -11.64
N ALA A 254 -26.88 3.45 -12.42
CA ALA A 254 -25.78 4.41 -12.58
C ALA A 254 -25.80 5.00 -13.99
N TYR A 255 -25.26 6.20 -14.15
CA TYR A 255 -25.24 6.92 -15.42
C TYR A 255 -23.81 7.28 -15.79
N PHE A 256 -23.48 7.14 -17.07
CA PHE A 256 -22.15 7.48 -17.57
C PHE A 256 -22.20 7.96 -19.02
N THR A 257 -21.18 8.70 -19.43
CA THR A 257 -20.93 9.01 -20.85
C THR A 257 -19.70 8.24 -21.33
N ARG A 258 -19.67 7.91 -22.62
CA ARG A 258 -18.48 7.30 -23.25
C ARG A 258 -17.51 8.41 -23.65
N LEU A 259 -16.24 8.26 -23.28
CA LEU A 259 -15.20 9.25 -23.62
C LEU A 259 -14.65 9.00 -25.02
N GLY A 260 -15.23 9.67 -26.02
CA GLY A 260 -14.82 9.57 -27.42
C GLY A 260 -14.96 8.14 -27.98
N ALA A 261 -14.04 7.75 -28.88
CA ALA A 261 -14.01 6.38 -29.42
C ALA A 261 -13.38 5.35 -28.45
N THR A 262 -12.93 5.78 -27.27
CA THR A 262 -12.22 4.90 -26.33
C THR A 262 -13.17 3.99 -25.55
N GLN A 263 -12.61 3.03 -24.81
CA GLN A 263 -13.33 2.16 -23.87
C GLN A 263 -13.59 2.82 -22.50
N SER A 264 -13.11 4.05 -22.31
CA SER A 264 -13.24 4.76 -21.04
C SER A 264 -14.62 5.37 -20.88
N ILE A 265 -15.13 5.34 -19.65
CA ILE A 265 -16.40 5.96 -19.27
C ILE A 265 -16.17 7.08 -18.26
N GLN A 266 -17.04 8.07 -18.28
CA GLN A 266 -17.12 9.10 -17.25
C GLN A 266 -18.45 8.96 -16.52
N TRP A 267 -18.39 8.69 -15.23
CA TRP A 267 -19.59 8.68 -14.38
C TRP A 267 -20.18 10.08 -14.31
N VAL A 268 -21.50 10.16 -14.51
CA VAL A 268 -22.28 11.40 -14.39
C VAL A 268 -23.38 11.20 -13.36
N ASP A 269 -23.79 12.29 -12.72
CA ASP A 269 -24.97 12.25 -11.87
C ASP A 269 -26.20 11.92 -12.70
N ALA A 270 -27.24 11.41 -12.03
CA ALA A 270 -28.49 11.12 -12.70
C ALA A 270 -28.95 12.37 -13.47
N PRO A 271 -29.15 12.27 -14.80
CA PRO A 271 -29.68 13.39 -15.53
C PRO A 271 -30.98 13.81 -14.85
N THR A 272 -31.16 15.10 -14.59
CA THR A 272 -32.50 15.66 -14.42
C THR A 272 -33.20 15.40 -15.75
N ILE A 273 -33.85 14.24 -15.87
CA ILE A 273 -34.66 13.90 -17.03
C ILE A 273 -35.86 14.82 -16.94
N ASP A 274 -35.72 16.03 -17.51
CA ASP A 274 -36.86 16.85 -17.92
C ASP A 274 -37.53 16.10 -19.07
N GLY A 275 -38.48 15.25 -18.71
CA GLY A 275 -39.20 14.39 -19.64
C GLY A 275 -40.39 13.74 -18.94
N ASP A 276 -41.49 14.47 -18.92
CA ASP A 276 -42.90 14.10 -18.74
C ASP A 276 -43.26 13.02 -17.66
N PRO A 277 -44.13 13.32 -16.66
CA PRO A 277 -44.53 12.39 -15.59
C PRO A 277 -45.25 11.11 -16.05
N THR A 278 -45.50 10.96 -17.35
CA THR A 278 -46.24 9.85 -17.97
C THR A 278 -45.42 8.57 -18.13
N ASP A 279 -44.09 8.62 -18.12
CA ASP A 279 -43.25 7.41 -18.29
C ASP A 279 -43.05 6.60 -17.00
N ARG A 280 -43.17 7.23 -15.83
CA ARG A 280 -43.22 6.52 -14.54
C ARG A 280 -44.43 5.59 -14.41
N GLY A 281 -45.51 5.89 -15.14
CA GLY A 281 -46.73 5.06 -15.15
C GLY A 281 -46.59 3.77 -15.97
N ARG A 282 -45.71 3.76 -16.99
CA ARG A 282 -45.52 2.58 -17.87
C ARG A 282 -44.53 1.58 -17.30
N GLU A 283 -43.46 2.03 -16.63
CA GLU A 283 -42.50 1.13 -15.98
C GLU A 283 -43.13 0.36 -14.81
N ALA A 284 -44.01 1.01 -14.02
CA ALA A 284 -44.76 0.35 -12.94
C ALA A 284 -45.77 -0.69 -13.46
N GLN A 285 -46.33 -0.52 -14.67
CA GLN A 285 -47.28 -1.47 -15.25
C GLN A 285 -46.59 -2.70 -15.86
N GLN A 286 -45.36 -2.57 -16.37
CA GLN A 286 -44.59 -3.72 -16.84
C GLN A 286 -44.03 -4.58 -15.69
N GLU A 287 -43.65 -3.97 -14.56
CA GLU A 287 -43.20 -4.70 -13.37
C GLU A 287 -44.32 -5.54 -12.70
N VAL A 288 -45.57 -5.05 -12.73
CA VAL A 288 -46.72 -5.80 -12.22
C VAL A 288 -47.13 -6.94 -13.17
N SER A 289 -46.93 -6.77 -14.48
CA SER A 289 -47.26 -7.81 -15.47
C SER A 289 -46.26 -8.98 -15.45
N MET A 290 -44.98 -8.74 -15.16
CA MET A 290 -43.97 -9.81 -15.04
C MET A 290 -43.93 -10.52 -13.69
N ARG A 291 -44.61 -10.01 -12.65
CA ARG A 291 -44.75 -10.71 -11.35
C ARG A 291 -45.94 -11.67 -11.30
N ASN A 292 -46.82 -11.65 -12.30
CA ASN A 292 -48.03 -12.46 -12.37
C ASN A 292 -47.99 -13.55 -13.48
N LEU A 293 -46.80 -13.93 -13.95
CA LEU A 293 -46.56 -15.06 -14.85
C LEU A 293 -45.57 -16.05 -14.23
#